data_AF-A0A1I5LZ06-F1
#
_entry.id   AF-A0A1I5LZ06-F1
#
_cell.length_a   1.000
_cell.length_b   1.000
_cell.length_c   1.000
_cell.angle_alpha   90.00
_cell.angle_beta   90.00
_cell.angle_gamma   90.00
#
_symmetry.space_group_name_H-M   'P 1'
#
loop_
_entity.id
_entity.type
_entity.pdbx_description
1 polymer ?
#
loop_
_entity_poly.entity_id
_entity_poly.type
_entity_poly.pdbx_seq_one_letter_code
_entity_poly.pdbx_strand_id
1 'polypeptide(L)' 'MLETIKLNQLGCPSCVKKIESGVKQQDGVNSVEVLFNSSKVKVDFDEATVTRHDIEMVIEKLGYTIRG' A
#
# COMPACT_ATOMS: atom_id res chain seq x y z
N MET A 1 -9.62 -9.63 -1.32
CA MET A 1 -8.38 -10.34 -1.74
C MET A 1 -7.24 -9.72 -0.96
N LEU A 2 -6.56 -10.47 -0.10
CA LEU A 2 -5.48 -9.95 0.74
C LEU A 2 -4.13 -10.14 0.06
N GLU A 3 -3.43 -9.04 -0.20
CA GLU A 3 -2.16 -8.98 -0.91
C GLU A 3 -1.09 -8.31 -0.04
N THR A 4 0.18 -8.66 -0.28
CA THR A 4 1.31 -8.06 0.44
C THR A 4 2.30 -7.43 -0.54
N ILE A 5 2.51 -6.14 -0.39
CA ILE A 5 3.44 -5.31 -1.16
C ILE A 5 4.65 -5.03 -0.28
N LYS A 6 5.86 -5.26 -0.78
CA LYS A 6 7.11 -4.92 -0.08
C LYS A 6 7.61 -3.57 -0.58
N LEU A 7 8.18 -2.77 0.30
CA LEU A 7 8.79 -1.48 -0.03
C LEU A 7 10.30 -1.54 0.24
N ASN A 8 11.07 -0.75 -0.51
CA ASN A 8 12.53 -0.68 -0.31
C ASN A 8 12.90 0.08 0.96
N GLN A 9 12.15 1.13 1.30
CA GLN A 9 12.40 1.91 2.51
C GLN A 9 11.09 2.45 3.11
N LEU A 10 10.88 2.14 4.39
CA LEU A 10 9.91 2.78 5.27
C LEU A 10 10.71 3.34 6.46
N GLY A 11 11.06 4.62 6.40
CA GLY A 11 11.99 5.23 7.37
C GLY A 11 11.33 6.06 8.46
N CYS A 12 10.09 6.54 8.26
CA CYS A 12 9.45 7.45 9.20
C CYS A 12 8.03 7.00 9.58
N PRO A 13 7.62 7.10 10.86
CA PRO A 13 6.25 6.83 11.29
C PRO A 13 5.19 7.70 10.58
N SER A 14 5.58 8.90 10.13
CA SER A 14 4.70 9.79 9.37
C SER A 14 4.43 9.27 7.95
N CYS A 15 5.35 8.48 7.38
CA CYS A 15 5.19 7.85 6.06
C CYS A 15 4.10 6.78 6.06
N VAL A 16 3.98 6.04 7.17
CA VAL A 16 3.00 4.96 7.37
C VAL A 16 1.58 5.48 7.14
N LYS A 17 1.19 6.53 7.87
CA LYS A 17 -0.16 7.11 7.76
C LYS A 17 -0.47 7.65 6.36
N LYS A 18 0.53 8.20 5.66
CA LYS A 18 0.38 8.67 4.27
C LYS A 18 0.04 7.53 3.33
N ILE A 19 0.76 6.41 3.43
CA ILE A 19 0.51 5.22 2.60
C ILE A 19 -0.85 4.64 2.94
N GLU A 20 -1.15 4.41 4.22
CA GLU A 20 -2.45 3.87 4.65
C GLU A 20 -3.60 4.70 4.14
N SER A 21 -3.53 6.03 4.31
CA SER A 21 -4.62 6.91 3.90
C SER A 21 -4.73 7.02 2.39
N GLY A 22 -3.60 7.03 1.66
CA GLY A 22 -3.61 7.12 0.20
C GLY A 22 -4.17 5.87 -0.47
N VAL A 23 -3.78 4.68 0.01
CA VAL A 23 -4.27 3.41 -0.53
C VAL A 23 -5.71 3.15 -0.09
N LYS A 24 -6.09 3.44 1.16
CA LYS A 24 -7.46 3.25 1.66
C LYS A 24 -8.51 4.11 0.95
N GLN A 25 -8.09 5.20 0.31
CA GLN A 25 -8.97 6.06 -0.50
C GLN A 25 -9.24 5.51 -1.90
N GLN A 26 -8.60 4.41 -2.31
CA GLN A 26 -8.89 3.78 -3.60
C GLN A 26 -10.21 3.02 -3.53
N ASP A 27 -11.03 3.18 -4.57
CA ASP A 27 -12.26 2.42 -4.71
C ASP A 27 -11.94 0.92 -4.80
N GLY A 28 -12.69 0.11 -4.05
CA GLY A 28 -12.46 -1.33 -3.95
C GLY A 28 -11.44 -1.75 -2.88
N VAL A 29 -10.79 -0.82 -2.18
CA VAL A 29 -9.94 -1.16 -1.02
C VAL A 29 -10.79 -1.29 0.25
N ASN A 30 -10.79 -2.48 0.83
CA ASN A 30 -11.50 -2.79 2.08
C ASN A 30 -10.66 -2.43 3.31
N SER A 31 -9.38 -2.79 3.32
CA SER A 31 -8.48 -2.50 4.42
C SER A 31 -7.03 -2.39 3.98
N VAL A 32 -6.26 -1.61 4.76
CA VAL A 32 -4.80 -1.45 4.57
C VAL A 32 -4.14 -1.55 5.93
N GLU A 33 -3.05 -2.30 5.99
CA GLU A 33 -2.20 -2.44 7.16
C GLU A 33 -0.74 -2.25 6.75
N VAL A 34 -0.06 -1.23 7.28
CA VAL A 34 1.34 -0.96 6.98
C VAL A 34 2.25 -1.51 8.10
N LEU A 35 3.00 -2.55 7.79
CA LEU A 35 3.99 -3.19 8.66
C LEU A 35 5.35 -2.50 8.54
N PHE A 36 5.51 -1.39 9.24
CA PHE A 36 6.75 -0.59 9.28
C PHE A 36 8.00 -1.43 9.58
N ASN A 37 7.96 -2.28 10.62
CA ASN A 37 9.07 -3.13 11.04
C ASN A 37 9.58 -4.09 9.95
N SER A 38 8.71 -4.46 9.00
CA SER A 38 9.05 -5.39 7.92
C SER A 38 9.06 -4.72 6.54
N SER A 39 8.87 -3.40 6.47
CA SER A 39 8.68 -2.65 5.21
C SER A 39 7.67 -3.31 4.27
N LYS A 40 6.53 -3.75 4.82
CA LYS A 40 5.46 -4.42 4.07
C LYS A 40 4.16 -3.63 4.21
N VAL A 41 3.35 -3.66 3.18
CA VAL A 41 2.00 -3.11 3.14
C VAL A 41 1.06 -4.26 2.79
N LYS A 42 0.13 -4.57 3.66
CA LYS A 42 -0.95 -5.50 3.38
C LYS A 42 -2.17 -4.72 2.95
N VAL A 43 -2.79 -5.14 1.86
CA VAL A 43 -3.98 -4.48 1.33
C VAL A 43 -5.01 -5.56 1.04
N ASP A 44 -6.19 -5.41 1.62
CA ASP A 44 -7.35 -6.19 1.23
C ASP A 44 -8.19 -5.36 0.28
N PHE A 45 -8.36 -5.85 -0.94
CA PHE A 45 -9.08 -5.17 -1.99
C PHE A 45 -9.93 -6.12 -2.84
N ASP A 46 -10.88 -5.57 -3.57
CA ASP A 46 -11.68 -6.29 -4.55
C ASP A 46 -11.02 -6.23 -5.94
N GLU A 47 -10.52 -7.36 -6.42
CA GLU A 47 -9.91 -7.50 -7.74
C GLU A 47 -10.87 -7.19 -8.90
N ALA A 48 -12.18 -7.20 -8.66
CA ALA A 48 -13.16 -6.77 -9.67
C ALA A 48 -13.19 -5.24 -9.84
N THR A 49 -12.70 -4.48 -8.85
CA THR A 49 -12.76 -3.01 -8.82
C THR A 49 -11.38 -2.37 -8.97
N VAL A 50 -10.36 -2.93 -8.34
CA VAL A 50 -8.99 -2.38 -8.33
C VAL A 50 -7.97 -3.51 -8.41
N THR A 51 -6.85 -3.27 -9.10
CA THR A 51 -5.79 -4.27 -9.21
C THR A 51 -4.64 -3.99 -8.26
N ARG A 52 -3.82 -5.03 -8.01
CA ARG A 52 -2.53 -4.90 -7.32
C ARG A 52 -1.67 -3.79 -7.93
N HIS A 53 -1.65 -3.69 -9.26
CA HIS A 53 -0.84 -2.71 -9.97
C HIS A 53 -1.31 -1.27 -9.72
N ASP A 54 -2.63 -1.05 -9.64
CA ASP A 54 -3.19 0.27 -9.33
C ASP A 54 -2.78 0.73 -7.92
N ILE A 55 -2.82 -0.20 -6.97
CA ILE A 55 -2.38 0.04 -5.59
C ILE A 55 -0.88 0.36 -5.54
N GLU A 56 -0.05 -0.40 -6.28
CA GLU A 56 1.39 -0.13 -6.41
C GLU A 56 1.64 1.27 -6.98
N MET A 57 0.93 1.67 -8.04
CA MET A 57 1.04 3.00 -8.63
C MET A 57 0.68 4.12 -7.63
N VAL A 58 -0.32 3.92 -6.77
CA VAL A 58 -0.68 4.90 -5.74
C VAL A 58 0.47 5.06 -4.74
N ILE A 59 1.08 3.95 -4.32
CA ILE A 59 2.23 3.96 -3.41
C ILE A 59 3.44 4.67 -4.06
N GLU A 60 3.69 4.43 -5.34
CA GLU A 60 4.75 5.12 -6.09
C GLU A 60 4.48 6.62 -6.27
N LYS A 61 3.23 7.01 -6.54
CA LYS A 61 2.81 8.42 -6.61
C LYS A 61 2.98 9.16 -5.28
N LEU A 62 2.92 8.45 -4.15
CA LEU A 62 3.21 9.00 -2.83
C LEU A 62 4.72 9.16 -2.57
N GLY A 63 5.58 8.66 -3.46
CA GLY A 63 7.03 8.76 -3.40
C GLY A 63 7.74 7.54 -2.82
N TYR A 64 7.07 6.37 -2.74
CA TYR A 64 7.66 5.15 -2.19
C TYR A 64 7.95 4.12 -3.28
N THR A 65 9.13 3.53 -3.23
CA THR A 65 9.54 2.51 -4.20
C THR A 65 9.14 1.11 -3.74
N ILE A 66 8.38 0.41 -4.58
CA ILE A 66 8.03 -0.99 -4.42
C ILE A 66 9.29 -1.85 -4.58
N ARG A 67 9.44 -2.88 -3.74
CA ARG A 67 10.49 -3.90 -3.86
C ARG A 67 9.86 -5.17 -4.42
N GLY A 68 10.21 -5.49 -5.66
CA GLY A 68 9.89 -6.78 -6.31
C GLY A 68 10.49 -7.97 -5.58
#